data_AF-A0A3D1DZQ7-F1
#
_entry.id   AF-A0A3D1DZQ7-F1
#
_cell.length_a   1.000
_cell.length_b   1.000
_cell.length_c   1.000
_cell.angle_alpha   90.00
_cell.angle_beta   90.00
_cell.angle_gamma   90.00
#
_symmetry.space_group_name_H-M   'P 1'
#
loop_
_entity.id
_entity.type
_entity.pdbx_description
1 polymer ?
#
loop_
_entity_poly.entity_id
_entity_poly.type
_entity_poly.pdbx_seq_one_letter_code
_entity_poly.pdbx_strand_id
1 'polypeptide(L)'
;TLGNGGYSEAILQAAACSVMAIDRDPDAIARGAALQDRFTERLHLRQGCFSDMQALAGDLPDDIAGQVAAFDGIAFDLGVCSTQLDQPERGFSFRFDGPLDMRMSKSGETAADVVMTLDETALARILWDFGEERASRRIARAIVKARSTAPIETTGQLAAIIHAVMPGRRPGQIDPATRSFQALRIHINRELGEIEDGLAAAEAMLKPGGILAVVSFHSLEDRIVKRFLATRSGAAGRPSRHRPEMAGPAPTFELVQRKPVLPAASEQADNPRARSAKLRIGRRTSAPAQPLQEAR
;
A
#
# COMPACT_ATOMS: atom_id res chain seq x y z
N THR A 1 -4.74 2.62 7.35
CA THR A 1 -3.78 1.53 7.58
C THR A 1 -3.26 1.63 9.00
N LEU A 2 -3.98 1.03 9.96
CA LEU A 2 -3.69 1.18 11.40
C LEU A 2 -2.26 0.77 11.76
N GLY A 3 -1.79 -0.38 11.27
CA GLY A 3 -0.47 -0.94 11.58
C GLY A 3 -0.26 -1.15 13.08
N ASN A 4 0.58 -0.30 13.68
CA ASN A 4 0.84 -0.27 15.14
C ASN A 4 0.14 0.89 15.86
N GLY A 5 -0.70 1.66 15.16
CA GLY A 5 -1.49 2.75 15.75
C GLY A 5 -0.79 4.10 15.86
N GLY A 6 0.47 4.23 15.41
CA GLY A 6 1.26 5.47 15.57
C GLY A 6 0.60 6.72 14.97
N TYR A 7 0.08 6.63 13.74
CA TYR A 7 -0.65 7.75 13.13
C TYR A 7 -1.96 8.04 13.86
N SER A 8 -2.74 7.02 14.20
CA SER A 8 -4.02 7.18 14.91
C SER A 8 -3.81 7.85 16.27
N GLU A 9 -2.83 7.39 17.04
CA GLU A 9 -2.46 7.99 18.33
C GLU A 9 -2.03 9.45 18.17
N ALA A 10 -1.13 9.74 17.23
CA ALA A 10 -0.65 11.10 16.99
C ALA A 10 -1.79 12.06 16.60
N ILE A 11 -2.74 11.62 15.76
CA ILE A 11 -3.91 12.41 15.37
C ILE A 11 -4.81 12.68 16.58
N LEU A 12 -5.13 11.65 17.37
CA LEU A 12 -6.03 11.74 18.53
C LEU A 12 -5.44 12.61 19.65
N GLN A 13 -4.11 12.64 19.79
CA GLN A 13 -3.41 13.53 20.72
C GLN A 13 -3.38 14.98 20.23
N ALA A 14 -3.22 15.20 18.92
CA ALA A 14 -3.09 16.54 18.35
C ALA A 14 -4.42 17.31 18.26
N ALA A 15 -5.56 16.61 18.21
CA ALA A 15 -6.86 17.25 18.04
C ALA A 15 -7.98 16.53 18.81
N ALA A 16 -9.02 17.28 19.19
CA ALA A 16 -10.27 16.74 19.70
C ALA A 16 -11.13 16.21 18.53
N CYS A 17 -10.75 15.06 17.98
CA CYS A 17 -11.43 14.40 16.86
C CYS A 17 -11.69 12.91 17.15
N SER A 18 -12.47 12.28 16.27
CA SER A 18 -12.63 10.83 16.20
C SER A 18 -11.85 10.28 15.00
N VAL A 19 -11.36 9.05 15.12
CA VAL A 19 -10.58 8.33 14.12
C VAL A 19 -11.20 6.97 13.85
N MET A 20 -11.57 6.72 12.60
CA MET A 20 -11.81 5.37 12.10
C MET A 20 -10.49 4.81 11.59
N ALA A 21 -9.96 3.77 12.22
CA ALA A 21 -8.72 3.13 11.82
C ALA A 21 -8.99 1.76 11.19
N ILE A 22 -8.60 1.62 9.92
CA ILE A 22 -8.80 0.40 9.13
C ILE A 22 -7.48 -0.35 8.99
N ASP A 23 -7.53 -1.66 9.18
CA ASP A 23 -6.49 -2.59 8.79
C ASP A 23 -7.05 -3.94 8.35
N ARG A 24 -6.44 -4.55 7.34
CA ARG A 24 -6.82 -5.89 6.90
C ARG A 24 -6.18 -6.98 7.73
N ASP A 25 -5.10 -6.67 8.44
CA ASP A 25 -4.40 -7.62 9.30
C ASP A 25 -5.13 -7.75 10.64
N PRO A 26 -5.68 -8.93 10.98
CA PRO A 26 -6.32 -9.14 12.27
C PRO A 26 -5.37 -8.90 13.46
N ASP A 27 -4.06 -9.10 13.29
CA ASP A 27 -3.10 -8.84 14.36
C ASP A 27 -2.94 -7.33 14.63
N ALA A 28 -3.10 -6.49 13.59
CA ALA A 28 -3.08 -5.04 13.76
C ALA A 28 -4.31 -4.56 14.55
N ILE A 29 -5.47 -5.13 14.26
CA ILE A 29 -6.72 -4.85 15.00
C ILE A 29 -6.57 -5.28 16.47
N ALA A 30 -6.05 -6.48 16.72
CA ALA A 30 -5.81 -6.97 18.07
C ALA A 30 -4.82 -6.07 18.85
N ARG A 31 -3.72 -5.64 18.24
CA ARG A 31 -2.77 -4.70 18.86
C ARG A 31 -3.40 -3.32 19.12
N GLY A 32 -4.31 -2.89 18.25
CA GLY A 32 -5.02 -1.63 18.36
C GLY A 32 -6.00 -1.56 19.53
N ALA A 33 -6.44 -2.69 20.09
CA ALA A 33 -7.46 -2.73 21.15
C ALA A 33 -7.05 -1.89 22.38
N ALA A 34 -5.81 -2.02 22.85
CA ALA A 34 -5.32 -1.21 23.96
C ALA A 34 -5.28 0.30 23.66
N LEU A 35 -5.06 0.68 22.39
CA LEU A 35 -5.14 2.08 21.97
C LEU A 35 -6.60 2.56 21.93
N GLN A 36 -7.52 1.69 21.50
CA GLN A 36 -8.96 1.98 21.50
C GLN A 36 -9.49 2.18 22.91
N ASP A 37 -9.04 1.40 23.89
CA ASP A 37 -9.40 1.57 25.30
C ASP A 37 -8.92 2.94 25.83
N ARG A 38 -7.71 3.37 25.47
CA ARG A 38 -7.15 4.67 25.87
C ARG A 38 -7.88 5.87 25.26
N PHE A 39 -8.44 5.70 24.06
CA PHE A 39 -9.18 6.72 23.34
C PHE A 39 -10.64 6.28 23.14
N THR A 40 -11.29 5.88 24.24
CA THR A 40 -12.68 5.42 24.26
C THR A 40 -13.58 6.40 23.51
N GLU A 41 -14.54 5.89 22.74
CA GLU A 41 -15.50 6.66 21.92
C GLU A 41 -14.90 7.49 20.78
N ARG A 42 -13.57 7.66 20.74
CA ARG A 42 -12.88 8.47 19.73
C ARG A 42 -12.08 7.63 18.75
N LEU A 43 -11.72 6.38 19.07
CA LEU A 43 -11.08 5.46 18.15
C LEU A 43 -12.02 4.30 17.80
N HIS A 44 -12.25 4.10 16.50
CA HIS A 44 -13.08 3.02 15.98
C HIS A 44 -12.22 2.13 15.08
N LEU A 45 -11.90 0.94 15.57
CA LEU A 45 -11.16 -0.05 14.79
C LEU A 45 -12.10 -0.77 13.82
N ARG A 46 -11.64 -0.98 12.58
CA ARG A 46 -12.35 -1.71 11.54
C ARG A 46 -11.41 -2.69 10.85
N GLN A 47 -11.75 -3.96 10.90
CA GLN A 47 -11.02 -4.99 10.16
C GLN A 47 -11.53 -5.03 8.72
N GLY A 48 -10.64 -4.82 7.75
CA GLY A 48 -10.98 -4.90 6.34
C GLY A 48 -9.95 -4.20 5.46
N CYS A 49 -10.17 -4.28 4.16
CA CYS A 49 -9.38 -3.51 3.21
C CYS A 49 -9.76 -2.02 3.30
N PHE A 50 -8.77 -1.14 3.14
CA PHE A 50 -9.07 0.29 3.16
C PHE A 50 -9.83 0.73 1.90
N SER A 51 -9.77 -0.02 0.80
CA SER A 51 -10.62 0.22 -0.37
C SER A 51 -12.12 0.09 -0.03
N ASP A 52 -12.48 -0.76 0.93
CA ASP A 52 -13.85 -0.95 1.43
C ASP A 52 -14.28 0.07 2.50
N MET A 53 -13.49 1.13 2.72
CA MET A 53 -13.73 2.11 3.79
C MET A 53 -15.14 2.73 3.79
N GLN A 54 -15.79 2.85 2.62
CA GLN A 54 -17.16 3.34 2.53
C GLN A 54 -18.15 2.38 3.21
N ALA A 55 -18.00 1.08 2.95
CA ALA A 55 -18.81 0.06 3.57
C ALA A 55 -18.51 -0.04 5.07
N LEU A 56 -17.22 -0.03 5.45
CA LEU A 56 -16.79 -0.10 6.84
C LEU A 56 -17.22 1.10 7.70
N ALA A 57 -17.45 2.26 7.06
CA ALA A 57 -17.99 3.45 7.70
C ALA A 57 -19.49 3.35 7.99
N GLY A 58 -20.23 2.49 7.28
CA GLY A 58 -21.66 2.28 7.51
C GLY A 58 -21.99 1.74 8.90
N ASP A 59 -21.01 1.10 9.55
CA ASP A 59 -21.13 0.56 10.91
C ASP A 59 -20.69 1.56 11.99
N LEU A 60 -20.46 2.83 11.66
CA LEU A 60 -20.16 3.88 12.64
C LEU A 60 -21.45 4.37 13.34
N PRO A 61 -21.37 5.03 14.51
CA PRO A 61 -22.53 5.63 15.16
C PRO A 61 -23.29 6.62 14.24
N ASP A 62 -24.61 6.76 14.43
CA ASP A 62 -25.53 7.50 13.54
C ASP A 62 -25.19 8.99 13.33
N ASP A 63 -24.42 9.61 14.23
CA ASP A 63 -23.91 10.98 14.07
C ASP A 63 -22.75 11.08 13.07
N ILE A 64 -22.18 9.93 12.67
CA ILE A 64 -21.09 9.76 11.70
C ILE A 64 -21.56 8.96 10.48
N ALA A 65 -22.42 7.96 10.66
CA ALA A 65 -22.98 7.13 9.60
C ALA A 65 -24.08 7.85 8.80
N GLY A 66 -24.03 7.75 7.47
CA GLY A 66 -25.10 8.23 6.57
C GLY A 66 -24.76 9.41 5.66
N GLN A 67 -23.55 9.98 5.73
CA GLN A 67 -23.10 11.01 4.79
C GLN A 67 -22.05 10.45 3.81
N VAL A 68 -22.29 10.62 2.50
CA VAL A 68 -21.36 10.20 1.43
C VAL A 68 -19.99 10.89 1.58
N ALA A 69 -19.95 12.10 2.18
CA ALA A 69 -18.74 12.81 2.57
C ALA A 69 -18.75 13.10 4.09
N ALA A 70 -18.02 12.31 4.87
CA ALA A 70 -18.06 12.35 6.33
C ALA A 70 -16.71 12.72 6.99
N PHE A 71 -15.61 12.74 6.24
CA PHE A 71 -14.27 12.82 6.83
C PHE A 71 -13.56 14.15 6.55
N ASP A 72 -12.99 14.74 7.60
CA ASP A 72 -12.15 15.95 7.53
C ASP A 72 -10.71 15.62 7.09
N GLY A 73 -10.29 14.36 7.25
CA GLY A 73 -9.00 13.89 6.79
C GLY A 73 -8.97 12.37 6.61
N ILE A 74 -8.19 11.91 5.64
CA ILE A 74 -7.90 10.50 5.38
C ILE A 74 -6.39 10.34 5.20
N ALA A 75 -5.82 9.39 5.91
CA ALA A 75 -4.39 9.09 5.88
C ALA A 75 -4.13 7.63 5.46
N PHE A 76 -3.22 7.45 4.52
CA PHE A 76 -2.69 6.14 4.12
C PHE A 76 -1.20 6.10 4.36
N ASP A 77 -0.76 5.19 5.23
CA ASP A 77 0.61 4.74 5.32
C ASP A 77 0.71 3.38 4.60
N LEU A 78 1.25 3.38 3.39
CA LEU A 78 1.20 2.23 2.48
C LEU A 78 2.31 1.22 2.76
N GLY A 79 2.14 -0.01 2.28
CA GLY A 79 3.13 -1.07 2.41
C GLY A 79 2.94 -1.94 3.66
N VAL A 80 4.03 -2.49 4.17
CA VAL A 80 4.03 -3.48 5.26
C VAL A 80 4.33 -2.85 6.61
N CYS A 81 3.64 -3.33 7.64
CA CYS A 81 3.97 -2.98 9.02
C CYS A 81 5.29 -3.62 9.43
N SER A 82 6.05 -2.93 10.29
CA SER A 82 7.28 -3.45 10.85
C SER A 82 7.13 -4.83 11.50
N THR A 83 6.05 -5.04 12.26
CA THR A 83 5.78 -6.31 12.93
C THR A 83 5.63 -7.48 11.96
N GLN A 84 5.09 -7.24 10.75
CA GLN A 84 4.94 -8.27 9.72
C GLN A 84 6.30 -8.69 9.14
N LEU A 85 7.26 -7.76 9.04
CA LEU A 85 8.62 -8.05 8.57
C LEU A 85 9.49 -8.73 9.64
N ASP A 86 9.22 -8.43 10.91
CA ASP A 86 10.00 -8.91 12.04
C ASP A 86 9.52 -10.28 12.58
N GLN A 87 8.35 -10.74 12.15
CA GLN A 87 7.75 -12.05 12.47
C GLN A 87 8.02 -13.07 11.34
N PRO A 88 8.97 -14.01 11.51
CA PRO A 88 9.31 -14.98 10.46
C PRO A 88 8.12 -15.83 10.02
N GLU A 89 7.21 -16.15 10.94
CA GLU A 89 5.99 -16.93 10.71
C GLU A 89 5.03 -16.28 9.70
N ARG A 90 5.16 -14.96 9.45
CA ARG A 90 4.35 -14.23 8.47
C ARG A 90 4.91 -14.31 7.05
N GLY A 91 6.18 -14.70 6.88
CA GLY A 91 6.75 -14.96 5.56
C GLY A 91 7.05 -13.74 4.68
N PHE A 92 6.98 -12.51 5.21
CA PHE A 92 7.23 -11.29 4.41
C PHE A 92 8.72 -11.02 4.12
N SER A 93 9.61 -11.72 4.81
CA SER A 93 11.06 -11.49 4.76
C SER A 93 11.80 -12.82 4.69
N PHE A 94 12.95 -12.81 4.01
CA PHE A 94 13.91 -13.92 3.97
C PHE A 94 15.11 -13.68 4.90
N ARG A 95 15.05 -12.66 5.77
CA ARG A 95 16.10 -12.41 6.77
C ARG A 95 16.18 -13.55 7.78
N PHE A 96 15.02 -14.06 8.16
CA PHE A 96 14.85 -15.26 8.97
C PHE A 96 13.94 -16.19 8.19
N ASP A 97 14.24 -17.48 8.22
CA ASP A 97 13.44 -18.46 7.49
C ASP A 97 12.07 -18.66 8.17
N GLY A 98 11.05 -18.91 7.35
CA GLY A 98 9.68 -19.06 7.80
C GLY A 98 8.76 -19.51 6.66
N PRO A 99 7.47 -19.78 6.93
CA PRO A 99 6.51 -20.19 5.91
C PRO A 99 6.42 -19.15 4.79
N LEU A 100 6.31 -19.61 3.55
CA LEU A 100 6.11 -18.74 2.40
C LEU A 100 4.64 -18.30 2.31
N ASP A 101 4.22 -17.40 3.21
CA ASP A 101 2.83 -16.95 3.33
C ASP A 101 2.59 -15.58 2.66
N MET A 102 3.14 -14.50 3.24
CA MET A 102 3.00 -13.11 2.77
C MET A 102 1.58 -12.51 2.78
N ARG A 103 0.56 -13.18 3.34
CA ARG A 103 -0.80 -12.61 3.43
C ARG A 103 -0.89 -11.63 4.60
N MET A 104 -1.35 -10.41 4.31
CA MET A 104 -1.67 -9.43 5.35
C MET A 104 -2.92 -9.84 6.12
N SER A 105 -3.97 -10.30 5.43
CA SER A 105 -5.27 -10.67 6.05
C SER A 105 -5.35 -12.08 6.62
N LYS A 106 -4.30 -12.91 6.47
CA LYS A 106 -4.29 -14.33 6.83
C LYS A 106 -5.39 -15.17 6.14
N SER A 107 -5.90 -14.70 5.01
CA SER A 107 -6.95 -15.33 4.23
C SER A 107 -6.61 -15.30 2.74
N GLY A 108 -7.13 -16.27 1.98
CA GLY A 108 -6.87 -16.41 0.55
C GLY A 108 -5.58 -17.20 0.24
N GLU A 109 -5.13 -17.09 -1.01
CA GLU A 109 -3.97 -17.80 -1.55
C GLU A 109 -2.64 -17.31 -0.93
N THR A 110 -1.75 -18.23 -0.53
CA THR A 110 -0.43 -17.91 0.01
C THR A 110 0.61 -17.68 -1.09
N ALA A 111 1.77 -17.12 -0.73
CA ALA A 111 2.92 -17.08 -1.64
C ALA A 111 3.37 -18.48 -2.07
N ALA A 112 3.31 -19.47 -1.18
CA ALA A 112 3.60 -20.87 -1.49
C ALA A 112 2.65 -21.40 -2.57
N ASP A 113 1.35 -21.17 -2.42
CA ASP A 113 0.35 -21.58 -3.42
C ASP A 113 0.66 -20.94 -4.78
N VAL A 114 0.86 -19.63 -4.82
CA VAL A 114 1.21 -18.88 -6.05
C VAL A 114 2.44 -19.47 -6.75
N VAL A 115 3.53 -19.72 -6.01
CA VAL A 115 4.76 -20.28 -6.61
C VAL A 115 4.61 -21.75 -6.99
N MET A 116 3.65 -22.48 -6.40
CA MET A 116 3.39 -23.88 -6.71
C MET A 116 2.41 -24.06 -7.89
N THR A 117 1.46 -23.15 -8.08
CA THR A 117 0.34 -23.31 -9.02
C THR A 117 0.51 -22.55 -10.34
N LEU A 118 0.99 -21.31 -10.31
CA LEU A 118 1.02 -20.45 -11.51
C LEU A 118 2.04 -20.94 -12.55
N ASP A 119 1.75 -20.74 -13.84
CA ASP A 119 2.70 -21.09 -14.90
C ASP A 119 3.92 -20.12 -14.95
N GLU A 120 4.96 -20.49 -15.71
CA GLU A 120 6.19 -19.70 -15.85
C GLU A 120 5.90 -18.27 -16.36
N THR A 121 4.91 -18.11 -17.24
CA THR A 121 4.60 -16.82 -17.86
C THR A 121 3.90 -15.90 -16.85
N ALA A 122 2.94 -16.42 -16.10
CA ALA A 122 2.23 -15.71 -15.05
C ALA A 122 3.19 -15.29 -13.92
N LEU A 123 4.08 -16.19 -13.47
CA LEU A 123 5.12 -15.86 -12.49
C LEU A 123 6.08 -14.79 -13.01
N ALA A 124 6.56 -14.91 -14.25
CA ALA A 124 7.43 -13.91 -14.86
C ALA A 124 6.73 -12.54 -14.96
N ARG A 125 5.43 -12.53 -15.24
CA ARG A 125 4.63 -11.31 -15.30
C ARG A 125 4.52 -10.65 -13.93
N ILE A 126 4.19 -11.40 -12.86
CA ILE A 126 4.15 -10.89 -11.48
C ILE A 126 5.49 -10.23 -11.11
N LEU A 127 6.60 -10.95 -11.32
CA LEU A 127 7.95 -10.46 -11.02
C LEU A 127 8.30 -9.19 -11.80
N TRP A 128 7.87 -9.10 -13.06
CA TRP A 128 8.12 -7.94 -13.90
C TRP A 128 7.25 -6.74 -13.51
N ASP A 129 5.93 -6.92 -13.48
CA ASP A 129 4.94 -5.86 -13.28
C ASP A 129 5.04 -5.26 -11.86
N PHE A 130 5.27 -6.10 -10.85
CA PHE A 130 5.26 -5.68 -9.45
C PHE A 130 6.65 -5.58 -8.80
N GLY A 131 7.65 -6.28 -9.34
CA GLY A 131 9.03 -6.23 -8.81
C GLY A 131 9.95 -5.29 -9.59
N GLU A 132 9.53 -4.82 -10.77
CA GLU A 132 10.41 -4.18 -11.77
C GLU A 132 11.68 -5.07 -12.01
N GLU A 133 11.52 -6.40 -11.96
CA GLU A 133 12.60 -7.39 -12.01
C GLU A 133 12.96 -7.76 -13.44
N ARG A 134 14.14 -7.33 -13.90
CA ARG A 134 14.60 -7.53 -15.28
C ARG A 134 14.89 -8.99 -15.59
N ALA A 135 15.26 -9.77 -14.59
CA ALA A 135 15.50 -11.21 -14.70
C ALA A 135 14.22 -12.04 -14.47
N SER A 136 13.03 -11.44 -14.53
CA SER A 136 11.75 -12.09 -14.20
C SER A 136 11.57 -13.47 -14.85
N ARG A 137 11.79 -13.58 -16.17
CA ARG A 137 11.68 -14.85 -16.90
C ARG A 137 12.67 -15.91 -16.41
N ARG A 138 13.91 -15.50 -16.11
CA ARG A 138 14.95 -16.41 -15.60
C ARG A 138 14.60 -16.92 -14.20
N ILE A 139 14.11 -16.04 -13.33
CA ILE A 139 13.70 -16.39 -11.97
C ILE A 139 12.46 -17.29 -12.00
N ALA A 140 11.44 -16.95 -12.79
CA ALA A 140 10.24 -17.76 -12.95
C ALA A 140 10.55 -19.19 -13.42
N ARG A 141 11.43 -19.34 -14.43
CA ARG A 141 11.91 -20.65 -14.88
C ARG A 141 12.60 -21.43 -13.76
N ALA A 142 13.43 -20.76 -12.94
CA ALA A 142 14.11 -21.39 -11.82
C ALA A 142 13.12 -21.90 -10.77
N ILE A 143 12.08 -21.13 -10.46
CA ILE A 143 11.00 -21.51 -9.55
C ILE A 143 10.25 -22.73 -10.10
N VAL A 144 9.82 -22.70 -11.36
CA VAL A 144 9.09 -23.80 -12.00
C VAL A 144 9.93 -25.08 -12.06
N LYS A 145 11.23 -24.96 -12.32
CA LYS A 145 12.16 -26.10 -12.30
C LYS A 145 12.36 -26.64 -10.88
N ALA A 146 12.46 -25.78 -9.87
CA ALA A 146 12.67 -26.21 -8.49
C ALA A 146 11.45 -26.97 -7.96
N ARG A 147 10.24 -26.43 -8.19
CA ARG A 147 8.99 -27.05 -7.72
C ARG A 147 8.66 -28.39 -8.38
N SER A 148 9.23 -28.69 -9.56
CA SER A 148 9.08 -30.02 -10.17
C SER A 148 9.88 -31.11 -9.43
N THR A 149 10.75 -30.72 -8.51
CA THR A 149 11.62 -31.63 -7.74
C THR A 149 11.17 -31.73 -6.29
N ALA A 150 10.86 -30.61 -5.65
CA ALA A 150 10.36 -30.55 -4.27
C ALA A 150 9.46 -29.32 -4.06
N PRO A 151 8.47 -29.40 -3.15
CA PRO A 151 7.66 -28.23 -2.77
C PRO A 151 8.51 -27.04 -2.29
N ILE A 152 8.04 -25.82 -2.57
CA ILE A 152 8.64 -24.56 -2.10
C ILE A 152 7.72 -24.00 -1.01
N GLU A 153 8.08 -24.22 0.24
CA GLU A 153 7.22 -23.97 1.41
C GLU A 153 7.74 -22.84 2.29
N THR A 154 9.01 -22.45 2.12
CA THR A 154 9.69 -21.49 3.00
C THR A 154 10.32 -20.33 2.25
N THR A 155 10.47 -19.20 2.96
CA THR A 155 11.11 -18.00 2.41
C THR A 155 12.59 -18.26 2.07
N GLY A 156 13.28 -19.07 2.87
CA GLY A 156 14.66 -19.48 2.63
C GLY A 156 14.84 -20.31 1.37
N GLN A 157 13.94 -21.27 1.11
CA GLN A 157 13.95 -22.05 -0.14
C GLN A 157 13.77 -21.15 -1.37
N LEU A 158 12.78 -20.24 -1.35
CA LEU A 158 12.56 -19.32 -2.46
C LEU A 158 13.76 -18.38 -2.68
N ALA A 159 14.32 -17.83 -1.60
CA ALA A 159 15.49 -16.97 -1.67
C ALA A 159 16.69 -17.71 -2.29
N ALA A 160 16.95 -18.95 -1.87
CA ALA A 160 18.03 -19.78 -2.41
C ALA A 160 17.88 -20.05 -3.90
N ILE A 161 16.65 -20.34 -4.38
CA ILE A 161 16.35 -20.53 -5.80
C ILE A 161 16.67 -19.25 -6.59
N ILE A 162 16.27 -18.08 -6.09
CA ILE A 162 16.54 -16.80 -6.74
C ILE A 162 18.05 -16.52 -6.76
N HIS A 163 18.73 -16.71 -5.64
CA HIS A 163 20.18 -16.48 -5.52
C HIS A 163 20.98 -17.37 -6.48
N ALA A 164 20.56 -18.62 -6.71
CA ALA A 164 21.23 -19.54 -7.61
C ALA A 164 21.25 -19.08 -9.08
N VAL A 165 20.33 -18.19 -9.48
CA VAL A 165 20.23 -17.69 -10.87
C VAL A 165 20.52 -16.19 -11.01
N MET A 166 20.80 -15.51 -9.91
CA MET A 166 21.08 -14.07 -9.89
C MET A 166 22.56 -13.78 -9.60
N PRO A 167 23.11 -12.65 -10.11
CA PRO A 167 24.44 -12.23 -9.73
C PRO A 167 24.55 -12.03 -8.22
N GLY A 168 25.69 -12.40 -7.65
CA GLY A 168 25.98 -12.15 -6.23
C GLY A 168 25.86 -10.67 -5.87
N ARG A 169 25.46 -10.40 -4.62
CA ARG A 169 25.27 -9.05 -4.10
C ARG A 169 26.59 -8.27 -4.08
N ARG A 170 26.60 -7.06 -4.65
CA ARG A 170 27.71 -6.10 -4.52
C ARG A 170 27.50 -5.20 -3.29
N PRO A 171 28.58 -4.68 -2.67
CA PRO A 171 28.47 -3.70 -1.59
C PRO A 171 27.56 -2.53 -1.98
N GLY A 172 26.64 -2.16 -1.10
CA GLY A 172 25.67 -1.09 -1.33
C GLY A 172 24.46 -1.44 -2.19
N GLN A 173 24.41 -2.63 -2.81
CA GLN A 173 23.21 -3.08 -3.53
C GLN A 173 22.22 -3.78 -2.59
N ILE A 174 20.93 -3.67 -2.94
CA ILE A 174 19.88 -4.48 -2.32
C ILE A 174 20.09 -5.96 -2.66
N ASP A 175 19.56 -6.84 -1.82
CA ASP A 175 19.63 -8.27 -2.08
C ASP A 175 18.85 -8.64 -3.36
N PRO A 176 19.38 -9.53 -4.23
CA PRO A 176 18.69 -9.94 -5.46
C PRO A 176 17.28 -10.50 -5.26
N ALA A 177 16.97 -11.12 -4.12
CA ALA A 177 15.64 -11.67 -3.84
C ALA A 177 14.62 -10.59 -3.45
N THR A 178 15.07 -9.39 -3.06
CA THR A 178 14.20 -8.31 -2.53
C THR A 178 13.06 -7.98 -3.49
N ARG A 179 13.35 -7.84 -4.80
CA ARG A 179 12.35 -7.46 -5.81
C ARG A 179 11.33 -8.57 -6.07
N SER A 180 11.76 -9.83 -6.03
CA SER A 180 10.86 -10.97 -6.19
C SER A 180 9.92 -11.11 -5.00
N PHE A 181 10.43 -10.94 -3.78
CA PHE A 181 9.61 -10.94 -2.56
C PHE A 181 8.61 -9.78 -2.56
N GLN A 182 9.06 -8.58 -2.95
CA GLN A 182 8.16 -7.44 -3.13
C GLN A 182 7.07 -7.72 -4.17
N ALA A 183 7.42 -8.32 -5.32
CA ALA A 183 6.46 -8.61 -6.37
C ALA A 183 5.36 -9.59 -5.92
N LEU A 184 5.76 -10.69 -5.27
CA LEU A 184 4.83 -11.68 -4.74
C LEU A 184 3.92 -11.07 -3.67
N ARG A 185 4.50 -10.30 -2.74
CA ARG A 185 3.74 -9.60 -1.70
C ARG A 185 2.68 -8.67 -2.29
N ILE A 186 3.07 -7.85 -3.26
CA ILE A 186 2.16 -6.93 -3.97
C ILE A 186 1.03 -7.70 -4.65
N HIS A 187 1.36 -8.82 -5.32
CA HIS A 187 0.37 -9.65 -6.00
C HIS A 187 -0.64 -10.26 -5.03
N ILE A 188 -0.16 -10.96 -4.00
CA ILE A 188 -0.97 -11.68 -3.00
C ILE A 188 -1.93 -10.74 -2.28
N ASN A 189 -1.47 -9.53 -1.97
CA ASN A 189 -2.25 -8.56 -1.23
C ASN A 189 -3.00 -7.56 -2.13
N ARG A 190 -2.93 -7.71 -3.46
CA ARG A 190 -3.54 -6.78 -4.43
C ARG A 190 -3.13 -5.31 -4.15
N GLU A 191 -1.91 -5.06 -3.66
CA GLU A 191 -1.55 -3.78 -3.02
C GLU A 191 -1.78 -2.57 -3.93
N LEU A 192 -1.41 -2.69 -5.22
CA LEU A 192 -1.57 -1.57 -6.16
C LEU A 192 -3.04 -1.28 -6.48
N GLY A 193 -3.85 -2.33 -6.66
CA GLY A 193 -5.29 -2.18 -6.90
C GLY A 193 -6.00 -1.61 -5.67
N GLU A 194 -5.63 -2.07 -4.47
CA GLU A 194 -6.12 -1.51 -3.21
C GLU A 194 -5.85 0.00 -3.11
N ILE A 195 -4.67 0.47 -3.53
CA ILE A 195 -4.34 1.89 -3.54
C ILE A 195 -5.22 2.66 -4.52
N GLU A 196 -5.42 2.15 -5.73
CA GLU A 196 -6.28 2.81 -6.73
C GLU A 196 -7.73 2.94 -6.23
N ASP A 197 -8.30 1.83 -5.75
CA ASP A 197 -9.66 1.77 -5.23
C ASP A 197 -9.81 2.64 -3.96
N GLY A 198 -8.83 2.58 -3.06
CA GLY A 198 -8.79 3.37 -1.83
C GLY A 198 -8.64 4.88 -2.06
N LEU A 199 -7.85 5.31 -3.04
CA LEU A 199 -7.75 6.73 -3.39
C LEU A 199 -9.09 7.28 -3.92
N ALA A 200 -9.81 6.49 -4.71
CA ALA A 200 -11.13 6.86 -5.21
C ALA A 200 -12.18 6.90 -4.07
N ALA A 201 -12.15 5.91 -3.18
CA ALA A 201 -13.02 5.92 -1.99
C ALA A 201 -12.74 7.14 -1.11
N ALA A 202 -11.47 7.51 -0.92
CA ALA A 202 -11.09 8.71 -0.17
C ALA A 202 -11.58 10.01 -0.81
N GLU A 203 -11.52 10.13 -2.14
CA GLU A 203 -12.05 11.28 -2.88
C GLU A 203 -13.55 11.47 -2.64
N ALA A 204 -14.31 10.38 -2.60
CA ALA A 204 -15.74 10.39 -2.34
C ALA A 204 -16.07 10.74 -0.88
N MET A 205 -15.27 10.26 0.08
CA MET A 205 -15.56 10.37 1.51
C MET A 205 -15.05 11.66 2.17
N LEU A 206 -14.12 12.38 1.55
CA LEU A 206 -13.60 13.64 2.08
C LEU A 206 -14.61 14.79 1.89
N LYS A 207 -14.82 15.57 2.94
CA LYS A 207 -15.55 16.85 2.89
C LYS A 207 -14.76 17.88 2.06
N PRO A 208 -15.41 18.89 1.46
CA PRO A 208 -14.72 20.05 0.94
C PRO A 208 -13.77 20.66 1.98
N GLY A 209 -12.52 20.93 1.60
CA GLY A 209 -11.45 21.38 2.49
C GLY A 209 -10.70 20.26 3.22
N GLY A 210 -11.21 19.02 3.21
CA GLY A 210 -10.59 17.88 3.87
C GLY A 210 -9.23 17.49 3.28
N ILE A 211 -8.41 16.80 4.07
CA ILE A 211 -7.01 16.49 3.70
C ILE A 211 -6.84 15.00 3.39
N LEU A 212 -6.31 14.69 2.21
CA LEU A 212 -5.76 13.39 1.87
C LEU A 212 -4.24 13.41 2.07
N ALA A 213 -3.72 12.58 2.97
CA ALA A 213 -2.29 12.40 3.21
C ALA A 213 -1.89 10.96 2.89
N VAL A 214 -0.94 10.76 1.96
CA VAL A 214 -0.52 9.42 1.53
C VAL A 214 0.99 9.30 1.57
N VAL A 215 1.47 8.34 2.36
CA VAL A 215 2.87 7.94 2.46
C VAL A 215 3.08 6.66 1.65
N SER A 216 4.03 6.70 0.75
CA SER A 216 4.45 5.57 -0.11
C SER A 216 5.91 5.26 0.11
N PHE A 217 6.31 4.00 -0.05
CA PHE A 217 7.68 3.53 0.22
C PHE A 217 8.40 3.02 -1.04
N HIS A 218 7.67 2.77 -2.13
CA HIS A 218 8.28 2.41 -3.40
C HIS A 218 7.73 3.15 -4.63
N SER A 219 8.43 2.96 -5.75
CA SER A 219 8.19 3.65 -7.02
C SER A 219 6.78 3.42 -7.57
N LEU A 220 6.28 2.18 -7.52
CA LEU A 220 4.96 1.81 -8.03
C LEU A 220 3.83 2.54 -7.27
N GLU A 221 3.83 2.47 -5.94
CA GLU A 221 2.87 3.19 -5.07
C GLU A 221 2.89 4.70 -5.34
N ASP A 222 4.07 5.33 -5.24
CA ASP A 222 4.25 6.77 -5.43
C ASP A 222 3.76 7.21 -6.81
N ARG A 223 3.94 6.37 -7.83
CA ARG A 223 3.48 6.63 -9.19
C ARG A 223 1.96 6.66 -9.29
N ILE A 224 1.26 5.74 -8.62
CA ILE A 224 -0.21 5.70 -8.57
C ILE A 224 -0.73 6.97 -7.87
N VAL A 225 -0.23 7.26 -6.66
CA VAL A 225 -0.66 8.42 -5.87
C VAL A 225 -0.36 9.73 -6.60
N LYS A 226 0.83 9.86 -7.19
CA LYS A 226 1.21 11.02 -8.00
C LYS A 226 0.28 11.21 -9.19
N ARG A 227 -0.02 10.13 -9.92
CA ARG A 227 -0.89 10.17 -11.10
C ARG A 227 -2.31 10.56 -10.70
N PHE A 228 -2.84 9.92 -9.67
CA PHE A 228 -4.16 10.22 -9.12
C PHE A 228 -4.30 11.71 -8.77
N LEU A 229 -3.42 12.23 -7.91
CA LEU A 229 -3.46 13.62 -7.50
C LEU A 229 -3.23 14.60 -8.66
N ALA A 230 -2.33 14.29 -9.60
CA ALA A 230 -2.09 15.14 -10.76
C ALA A 230 -3.30 15.21 -11.70
N THR A 231 -3.97 14.08 -11.94
CA THR A 231 -5.20 14.02 -12.74
C THR A 231 -6.32 14.79 -12.04
N ARG A 232 -6.53 14.55 -10.74
CA ARG A 232 -7.61 15.17 -9.97
C ARG A 232 -7.39 16.66 -9.67
N SER A 233 -6.16 17.15 -9.74
CA SER A 233 -5.85 18.58 -9.58
C SER A 233 -5.75 19.36 -10.88
N GLY A 234 -6.04 18.74 -12.04
CA GLY A 234 -5.83 19.36 -13.35
C GLY A 234 -4.36 19.66 -13.67
N ALA A 235 -3.42 19.12 -12.90
CA ALA A 235 -1.98 19.31 -13.09
C ALA A 235 -1.36 18.25 -14.01
N ALA A 236 -2.13 17.25 -14.46
CA ALA A 236 -1.73 16.32 -15.49
C ALA A 236 -1.30 17.10 -16.75
N GLY A 237 -0.08 16.82 -17.23
CA GLY A 237 0.54 17.59 -18.31
C GLY A 237 -0.36 17.70 -19.53
N ARG A 238 -0.52 18.93 -20.03
CA ARG A 238 -1.30 19.25 -21.22
C ARG A 238 -0.74 18.47 -22.42
N PRO A 239 -1.50 17.60 -23.10
CA PRO A 239 -0.97 16.73 -24.14
C PRO A 239 -0.53 17.47 -25.41
N SER A 240 -0.98 18.72 -25.63
CA SER A 240 -0.62 19.50 -26.81
C SER A 240 -0.88 20.99 -26.60
N ARG A 241 0.03 21.85 -27.08
CA ARG A 241 -0.16 23.31 -27.16
C ARG A 241 -1.06 23.73 -28.33
N HIS A 242 -1.47 22.78 -29.17
CA HIS A 242 -2.15 23.02 -30.45
C HIS A 242 -3.59 22.48 -30.52
N ARG A 243 -4.16 22.01 -29.40
CA ARG A 243 -5.57 21.60 -29.33
C ARG A 243 -6.38 22.65 -28.55
N PRO A 244 -7.59 23.02 -29.02
CA PRO A 244 -8.48 23.89 -28.27
C PRO A 244 -8.81 23.26 -26.90
N GLU A 245 -8.94 24.11 -25.88
CA GLU A 245 -9.26 23.72 -24.51
C GLU A 245 -10.62 23.01 -24.50
N MET A 246 -10.63 21.69 -24.34
CA MET A 246 -11.79 21.03 -23.75
C MET A 246 -11.68 21.24 -22.25
N ALA A 247 -12.64 21.96 -21.67
CA ALA A 247 -12.77 22.06 -20.23
C ALA A 247 -12.89 20.65 -19.65
N GLY A 248 -11.83 20.16 -19.03
CA GLY A 248 -11.86 18.91 -18.27
C GLY A 248 -12.83 19.04 -17.08
N PRO A 249 -13.14 17.93 -16.40
CA PRO A 249 -13.94 17.99 -15.19
C PRO A 249 -13.26 18.89 -14.16
N ALA A 250 -14.08 19.58 -13.34
CA ALA A 250 -13.57 20.47 -12.30
C ALA A 250 -12.60 19.71 -11.37
N PRO A 251 -11.44 20.31 -10.99
CA PRO A 251 -10.49 19.66 -10.10
C PRO A 251 -11.13 19.27 -8.77
N THR A 252 -10.94 18.01 -8.35
CA THR A 252 -11.46 17.50 -7.07
C THR A 252 -10.44 17.64 -5.93
N PHE A 253 -9.17 17.92 -6.27
CA PHE A 253 -8.10 18.19 -5.31
C PHE A 253 -7.26 19.42 -5.68
N GLU A 254 -6.80 20.12 -4.66
CA GLU A 254 -5.69 21.07 -4.74
C GLU A 254 -4.42 20.42 -4.17
N LEU A 255 -3.31 20.54 -4.88
CA LEU A 255 -2.02 20.05 -4.36
C LEU A 255 -1.53 21.01 -3.28
N VAL A 256 -1.40 20.53 -2.04
CA VAL A 256 -0.78 21.31 -0.96
C VAL A 256 0.67 21.62 -1.32
N GLN A 257 1.34 20.67 -1.97
CA GLN A 257 2.67 20.85 -2.55
C GLN A 257 2.90 19.94 -3.77
N ARG A 258 3.68 20.42 -4.74
CA ARG A 258 3.93 19.70 -6.00
C ARG A 258 4.90 18.53 -5.85
N LYS A 259 5.94 18.71 -5.03
CA LYS A 259 6.95 17.67 -4.74
C LYS A 259 6.51 16.88 -3.50
N PRO A 260 6.81 15.58 -3.40
CA PRO A 260 6.57 14.85 -2.15
C PRO A 260 7.43 15.43 -1.02
N VAL A 261 6.94 15.38 0.22
CA VAL A 261 7.76 15.58 1.41
C VAL A 261 8.62 14.31 1.59
N LEU A 262 9.90 14.50 1.87
CA LEU A 262 10.86 13.43 2.12
C LEU A 262 11.27 13.44 3.60
N PRO A 263 11.61 12.28 4.18
CA PRO A 263 12.10 12.19 5.55
C PRO A 263 13.41 12.97 5.72
N ALA A 264 13.56 13.62 6.87
CA ALA A 264 14.80 14.32 7.21
C ALA A 264 15.97 13.35 7.43
N ALA A 265 17.22 13.83 7.31
CA ALA A 265 18.39 12.98 7.52
C ALA A 265 18.45 12.37 8.94
N SER A 266 17.99 13.11 9.96
CA SER A 266 17.85 12.60 11.34
C SER A 266 16.83 11.47 11.43
N GLU A 267 15.66 11.64 10.83
CA GLU A 267 14.61 10.62 10.80
C GLU A 267 15.09 9.33 10.12
N GLN A 268 15.87 9.44 9.04
CA GLN A 268 16.44 8.28 8.36
C GLN A 268 17.50 7.54 9.18
N ALA A 269 18.22 8.26 10.06
CA ALA A 269 19.18 7.67 10.97
C ALA A 269 18.48 6.89 12.10
N ASP A 270 17.43 7.48 12.67
CA ASP A 270 16.66 6.90 13.78
C ASP A 270 15.72 5.78 13.29
N ASN A 271 15.15 5.94 12.10
CA ASN A 271 14.26 5.00 11.45
C ASN A 271 14.73 4.69 10.02
N PRO A 272 15.62 3.70 9.84
CA PRO A 272 16.09 3.30 8.51
C PRO A 272 14.99 2.88 7.53
N ARG A 273 13.80 2.49 8.03
CA ARG A 273 12.65 2.10 7.20
C ARG A 273 11.97 3.33 6.57
N ALA A 274 12.11 4.51 7.17
CA ALA A 274 11.59 5.75 6.62
C ALA A 274 12.35 6.22 5.36
N ARG A 275 13.58 5.76 5.11
CA ARG A 275 14.47 6.25 4.04
C ARG A 275 13.82 6.42 2.65
N SER A 276 12.91 5.52 2.29
CA SER A 276 12.24 5.55 0.97
C SER A 276 10.86 6.21 0.99
N ALA A 277 10.41 6.70 2.15
CA ALA A 277 9.10 7.29 2.34
C ALA A 277 8.94 8.58 1.53
N LYS A 278 7.75 8.73 0.95
CA LYS A 278 7.32 9.92 0.21
C LYS A 278 5.90 10.25 0.61
N LEU A 279 5.73 11.40 1.25
CA LEU A 279 4.41 11.92 1.61
C LEU A 279 3.88 12.85 0.51
N ARG A 280 2.66 12.58 0.05
CA ARG A 280 1.90 13.46 -0.85
C ARG A 280 0.61 13.88 -0.17
N ILE A 281 0.25 15.15 -0.37
CA ILE A 281 -0.89 15.77 0.29
C ILE A 281 -1.77 16.48 -0.72
N GLY A 282 -3.06 16.16 -0.71
CA GLY A 282 -4.10 16.83 -1.49
C GLY A 282 -5.17 17.40 -0.57
N ARG A 283 -5.65 18.61 -0.86
CA ARG A 283 -6.82 19.20 -0.21
C ARG A 283 -8.04 19.02 -1.10
N ARG A 284 -9.11 18.46 -0.57
CA ARG A 284 -10.36 18.22 -1.29
C ARG A 284 -11.04 19.55 -1.64
N THR A 285 -11.50 19.71 -2.87
CA THR A 285 -12.29 20.88 -3.32
C THR A 285 -13.80 20.65 -3.10
N SER A 286 -14.65 21.57 -3.55
CA SER A 286 -16.11 21.39 -3.59
C SER A 286 -16.62 20.63 -4.82
N ALA A 287 -15.77 20.34 -5.81
CA ALA A 287 -16.20 19.62 -7.02
C ALA A 287 -16.64 18.19 -6.66
N PRO A 288 -17.64 17.60 -7.33
CA PRO A 288 -18.08 16.23 -7.04
C PRO A 288 -16.96 15.22 -7.33
N ALA A 289 -16.91 14.13 -6.56
CA ALA A 289 -15.96 13.06 -6.79
C ALA A 289 -16.13 12.49 -8.19
N GLN A 290 -15.02 12.18 -8.85
CA GLN A 290 -15.04 11.62 -10.19
C GLN A 290 -14.94 10.08 -10.11
N PRO A 291 -15.60 9.33 -11.00
CA PRO A 291 -15.43 7.87 -11.05
C PRO A 291 -13.96 7.51 -11.35
N LEU A 292 -13.56 6.30 -10.95
CA LEU A 292 -12.31 5.71 -11.43
C LEU A 292 -12.39 5.64 -12.95
N GLN A 293 -11.44 6.28 -13.64
CA GLN A 293 -11.27 6.03 -15.06
C GLN A 293 -10.72 4.62 -15.19
N GLU A 294 -11.41 3.74 -15.90
CA GLU A 294 -10.87 2.43 -16.25
C GLU A 294 -9.48 2.63 -16.88
N ALA A 295 -8.49 1.96 -16.31
CA ALA A 295 -7.14 1.97 -16.87
C ALA A 295 -7.22 1.38 -18.28
N ARG A 296 -7.00 2.21 -19.30
CA ARG A 296 -6.76 1.77 -20.67
C ARG A 296 -5.45 1.01 -20.80
#